data_AF-A0A932HZK5-F1
#
_entry.id   AF-A0A932HZK5-F1
#
_cell.length_a   1.000
_cell.length_b   1.000
_cell.length_c   1.000
_cell.angle_alpha   90.00
_cell.angle_beta   90.00
_cell.angle_gamma   90.00
#
_symmetry.space_group_name_H-M   'P 1'
#
loop_
_entity.id
_entity.type
_entity.pdbx_description
1 polymer ?
#
loop_
_entity_poly.entity_id
_entity_poly.type
_entity_poly.pdbx_seq_one_letter_code
_entity_poly.pdbx_strand_id
1 'polypeptide(L)'
;MRRRWIGVIMAGLIAAGGGAWAASKKDLTRRDSRAAVTVSVTYLNPLEKGAKDTLDFAVEMNTHSVDLDPLKVEELAVLRAGKAEVKPLGWSKPEGGGHHRSGVLRFPAKDASGKPLLPERKGKIELRIKGVGSPGERVFAWELPVK
;
A
#
# COMPACT_ATOMS: atom_id res chain seq x y z
N MET A 1 -65.92 34.19 -7.80
CA MET A 1 -64.85 34.69 -8.69
C MET A 1 -63.52 34.44 -8.00
N ARG A 2 -62.56 33.79 -8.67
CA ARG A 2 -61.12 33.63 -8.30
C ARG A 2 -60.81 32.59 -7.19
N ARG A 3 -60.38 31.37 -7.59
CA ARG A 3 -58.97 30.85 -7.69
C ARG A 3 -58.57 30.12 -6.39
N ARG A 4 -58.52 28.76 -6.29
CA ARG A 4 -57.46 27.80 -6.76
C ARG A 4 -56.14 28.12 -6.01
N TRP A 5 -55.49 27.26 -5.20
CA TRP A 5 -54.88 25.96 -5.48
C TRP A 5 -54.45 25.22 -4.18
N ILE A 6 -54.34 23.88 -4.30
CA ILE A 6 -53.69 22.91 -3.39
C ILE A 6 -52.17 23.14 -3.34
N GLY A 7 -51.55 22.94 -2.18
CA GLY A 7 -50.08 22.94 -2.02
C GLY A 7 -49.62 21.96 -0.93
N VAL A 8 -49.22 20.77 -1.37
CA VAL A 8 -48.52 19.71 -0.62
C VAL A 8 -47.18 20.26 -0.09
N ILE A 9 -46.87 20.08 1.20
CA ILE A 9 -45.48 20.21 1.68
C ILE A 9 -44.85 18.82 1.60
N MET A 10 -44.06 18.65 0.54
CA MET A 10 -43.17 17.53 0.29
C MET A 10 -42.08 17.44 1.37
N ALA A 11 -41.86 16.22 1.85
CA ALA A 11 -40.64 15.81 2.51
C ALA A 11 -39.44 15.95 1.56
N GLY A 12 -38.30 16.39 2.10
CA GLY A 12 -37.08 16.56 1.32
C GLY A 12 -35.84 16.69 2.20
N LEU A 13 -35.52 15.66 2.99
CA LEU A 13 -34.19 15.49 3.54
C LEU A 13 -33.32 14.85 2.45
N ILE A 14 -32.64 15.69 1.68
CA ILE A 14 -31.56 15.27 0.80
C ILE A 14 -30.37 14.91 1.70
N ALA A 15 -30.19 13.62 1.99
CA ALA A 15 -28.91 13.12 2.45
C ALA A 15 -27.95 13.14 1.25
N ALA A 16 -27.14 14.20 1.17
CA ALA A 16 -26.08 14.30 0.18
C ALA A 16 -25.11 13.14 0.33
N GLY A 17 -24.92 12.41 -0.77
CA GLY A 17 -23.98 11.31 -0.89
C GLY A 17 -22.53 11.75 -0.66
N GLY A 18 -21.79 10.85 -0.04
CA GLY A 18 -20.36 10.98 0.21
C GLY A 18 -19.82 9.69 0.80
N GLY A 19 -20.13 8.54 0.18
CA GLY A 19 -19.51 7.28 0.56
C GLY A 19 -18.02 7.37 0.28
N ALA A 20 -17.22 7.62 1.32
CA ALA A 20 -15.79 7.43 1.26
C ALA A 20 -15.54 5.95 0.98
N TRP A 21 -15.20 5.61 -0.26
CA TRP A 21 -14.76 4.26 -0.61
C TRP A 21 -13.48 3.98 0.17
N ALA A 22 -13.58 3.15 1.21
CA ALA A 22 -12.42 2.61 1.88
C ALA A 22 -11.85 1.50 0.97
N ALA A 23 -10.61 1.66 0.53
CA ALA A 23 -9.92 0.65 -0.29
C ALA A 23 -9.87 -0.70 0.46
N SER A 24 -10.13 -1.80 -0.24
CA SER A 24 -10.03 -3.14 0.34
C SER A 24 -8.57 -3.64 0.28
N LYS A 25 -8.25 -4.70 1.04
CA LYS A 25 -6.92 -5.36 0.96
C LYS A 25 -6.56 -5.70 -0.50
N LYS A 26 -7.53 -6.19 -1.28
CA LYS A 26 -7.34 -6.57 -2.68
C LYS A 26 -6.90 -5.38 -3.54
N ASP A 27 -7.52 -4.22 -3.35
CA ASP A 27 -7.21 -3.00 -4.12
C ASP A 27 -5.81 -2.47 -3.79
N LEU A 28 -5.34 -2.75 -2.58
CA LEU A 28 -4.04 -2.36 -2.05
C LEU A 28 -2.92 -3.36 -2.34
N THR A 29 -3.26 -4.56 -2.84
CA THR A 29 -2.26 -5.58 -3.18
C THR A 29 -1.76 -5.40 -4.62
N ARG A 30 -0.45 -5.53 -4.82
CA ARG A 30 0.20 -5.67 -6.13
C ARG A 30 0.94 -6.99 -6.14
N ARG A 31 0.89 -7.72 -7.26
CA ARG A 31 1.49 -9.05 -7.40
C ARG A 31 2.43 -9.07 -8.60
N ASP A 32 3.60 -9.69 -8.42
CA ASP A 32 4.59 -9.95 -9.45
C ASP A 32 5.00 -11.43 -9.36
N SER A 33 4.74 -12.18 -10.43
CA SER A 33 5.08 -13.60 -10.55
C SER A 33 6.04 -13.80 -11.72
N ARG A 34 7.32 -14.02 -11.41
CA ARG A 34 8.38 -14.28 -12.39
C ARG A 34 9.56 -14.99 -11.73
N ALA A 35 10.42 -15.60 -12.53
CA ALA A 35 11.60 -16.34 -12.06
C ALA A 35 11.26 -17.34 -10.92
N ALA A 36 10.16 -18.08 -11.09
CA ALA A 36 9.64 -19.07 -10.14
C ALA A 36 9.31 -18.56 -8.73
N VAL A 37 9.25 -17.25 -8.51
CA VAL A 37 8.83 -16.65 -7.24
C VAL A 37 7.66 -15.69 -7.49
N THR A 38 6.58 -15.90 -6.74
CA THR A 38 5.44 -14.98 -6.65
C THR A 38 5.63 -14.08 -5.43
N VAL A 39 5.63 -12.78 -5.65
CA VAL A 39 5.70 -11.76 -4.60
C VAL A 39 4.41 -10.95 -4.64
N SER A 40 3.69 -10.94 -3.52
CA SER A 40 2.51 -10.09 -3.33
C SER A 40 2.84 -9.04 -2.27
N VAL A 41 2.58 -7.77 -2.57
CA VAL A 41 2.82 -6.66 -1.65
C VAL A 41 1.52 -5.90 -1.41
N THR A 42 1.17 -5.67 -0.16
CA THR A 42 -0.02 -4.91 0.24
C THR A 42 0.39 -3.65 1.00
N TYR A 43 -0.04 -2.48 0.53
CA TYR A 43 0.11 -1.22 1.28
C TYR A 43 -0.91 -1.15 2.42
N LEU A 44 -0.44 -1.17 3.68
CA LEU A 44 -1.29 -1.38 4.85
C LEU A 44 -1.93 -0.10 5.40
N ASN A 45 -1.31 1.07 5.22
CA ASN A 45 -1.76 2.30 5.86
C ASN A 45 -3.20 2.73 5.57
N PRO A 46 -3.80 2.46 4.40
CA PRO A 46 -5.21 2.78 4.19
C PRO A 46 -6.17 1.89 5.00
N LEU A 47 -5.71 0.70 5.44
CA LEU A 47 -6.49 -0.23 6.27
C LEU A 47 -6.34 0.07 7.77
N GLU A 48 -5.19 0.61 8.18
CA GLU A 48 -4.88 0.87 9.58
C GLU A 48 -5.21 2.30 9.98
N LYS A 49 -6.19 2.47 10.88
CA LYS A 49 -6.48 3.76 11.52
C LYS A 49 -5.36 4.11 12.50
N GLY A 50 -4.30 4.80 12.05
CA GLY A 50 -3.35 5.43 12.98
C GLY A 50 -1.86 5.34 12.65
N ALA A 51 -1.43 4.60 11.62
CA ALA A 51 -0.04 4.65 11.17
C ALA A 51 0.26 6.04 10.57
N LYS A 52 0.84 6.92 11.39
CA LYS A 52 1.17 8.31 11.04
C LYS A 52 2.65 8.48 10.70
N ASP A 53 3.51 7.69 11.34
CA ASP A 53 4.96 7.89 11.28
C ASP A 53 5.67 6.89 10.36
N THR A 54 4.98 5.84 9.92
CA THR A 54 5.52 4.83 9.01
C THR A 54 4.62 4.60 7.80
N LEU A 55 5.21 4.09 6.72
CA LEU A 55 4.54 3.51 5.57
C LEU A 55 4.85 2.01 5.54
N ASP A 56 3.83 1.19 5.69
CA ASP A 56 3.96 -0.24 5.98
C ASP A 56 3.46 -1.08 4.81
N PHE A 57 4.25 -2.10 4.46
CA PHE A 57 3.99 -2.98 3.33
C PHE A 57 4.10 -4.43 3.78
N ALA A 58 2.98 -5.15 3.78
CA ALA A 58 3.01 -6.60 3.93
C ALA A 58 3.54 -7.22 2.63
N VAL A 59 4.61 -8.01 2.73
CA VAL A 59 5.23 -8.71 1.61
C VAL A 59 5.06 -10.21 1.84
N GLU A 60 4.52 -10.90 0.84
CA GLU A 60 4.32 -12.36 0.84
C GLU A 60 5.06 -12.95 -0.37
N MET A 61 6.06 -13.79 -0.11
CA MET A 61 6.88 -14.46 -1.13
C MET A 61 6.60 -15.96 -1.11
N ASN A 62 6.34 -16.52 -2.30
CA ASN A 62 6.01 -17.93 -2.47
C ASN A 62 6.77 -18.51 -3.66
N THR A 63 7.41 -19.65 -3.47
CA THR A 63 8.12 -20.41 -4.49
C THR A 63 8.05 -21.90 -4.18
N HIS A 64 8.50 -22.74 -5.11
CA HIS A 64 8.67 -24.18 -4.90
C HIS A 64 10.05 -24.67 -5.39
N SER A 65 10.96 -23.75 -5.72
CA SER A 65 12.21 -24.07 -6.43
C SER A 65 13.46 -23.36 -5.91
N VAL A 66 13.32 -22.34 -5.05
CA VAL A 66 14.47 -21.60 -4.50
C VAL A 66 14.30 -21.41 -3.00
N ASP A 67 15.43 -21.35 -2.29
CA ASP A 67 15.47 -21.00 -0.88
C ASP A 67 15.46 -19.47 -0.70
N LEU A 68 14.52 -18.97 0.11
CA LEU A 68 14.33 -17.55 0.40
C LEU A 68 14.93 -17.14 1.75
N ASP A 69 15.44 -18.06 2.57
CA ASP A 69 16.00 -17.75 3.89
C ASP A 69 17.22 -16.81 3.85
N PRO A 70 18.16 -16.95 2.90
CA PRO A 70 19.30 -16.04 2.80
C PRO A 70 18.93 -14.59 2.48
N LEU A 71 17.71 -14.32 2.00
CA LEU A 71 17.29 -12.97 1.64
C LEU A 71 17.11 -12.10 2.89
N LYS A 72 17.78 -10.96 2.92
CA LYS A 72 17.51 -9.90 3.88
C LYS A 72 16.66 -8.84 3.20
N VAL A 73 15.34 -9.02 3.24
CA VAL A 73 14.39 -8.25 2.42
C VAL A 73 14.52 -6.74 2.66
N GLU A 74 14.78 -6.34 3.90
CA GLU A 74 15.01 -4.96 4.32
C GLU A 74 16.28 -4.34 3.72
N GLU A 75 17.32 -5.12 3.45
CA GLU A 75 18.55 -4.64 2.80
C GLU A 75 18.37 -4.49 1.27
N LEU A 76 17.38 -5.20 0.71
CA LEU A 76 17.11 -5.27 -0.73
C LEU A 76 16.01 -4.29 -1.18
N ALA A 77 15.34 -3.64 -0.23
CA ALA A 77 14.16 -2.82 -0.49
C ALA A 77 14.45 -1.31 -0.37
N VAL A 78 13.82 -0.54 -1.25
CA VAL A 78 13.73 0.92 -1.14
C VAL A 78 12.31 1.38 -1.47
N LEU A 79 11.86 2.44 -0.79
CA LEU A 79 10.59 3.10 -1.09
C LEU A 79 10.87 4.43 -1.76
N ARG A 80 10.31 4.63 -2.95
CA ARG A 80 10.35 5.91 -3.66
C ARG A 80 9.00 6.60 -3.58
N ALA A 81 9.01 7.87 -3.21
CA ALA A 81 7.84 8.76 -3.17
C ALA A 81 8.19 10.08 -3.88
N GLY A 82 7.74 10.22 -5.12
CA GLY A 82 8.17 11.33 -5.98
C GLY A 82 9.69 11.37 -6.20
N LYS A 83 10.34 12.41 -5.67
CA LYS A 83 11.81 12.58 -5.72
C LYS A 83 12.54 11.99 -4.52
N ALA A 84 11.83 11.66 -3.44
CA ALA A 84 12.42 11.09 -2.25
C ALA A 84 12.57 9.57 -2.41
N GLU A 85 13.66 9.04 -1.87
CA GLU A 85 13.92 7.60 -1.75
C GLU A 85 14.39 7.33 -0.32
N VAL A 86 13.80 6.33 0.33
CA VAL A 86 14.13 5.96 1.70
C VAL A 86 14.30 4.45 1.84
N LYS A 87 15.18 4.05 2.75
CA LYS A 87 15.35 2.66 3.18
C LYS A 87 14.31 2.28 4.23
N PRO A 88 13.97 0.98 4.38
CA PRO A 88 13.10 0.54 5.44
C PRO A 88 13.79 0.74 6.80
N LEU A 89 12.98 1.00 7.83
CA LEU A 89 13.35 0.96 9.23
C LEU A 89 13.59 -0.48 9.70
N GLY A 90 13.03 -1.47 8.99
CA GLY A 90 13.31 -2.89 9.20
C GLY A 90 12.22 -3.81 8.65
N TRP A 91 12.47 -5.11 8.80
CA TRP A 91 11.54 -6.20 8.51
C TRP A 91 10.90 -6.69 9.82
N SER A 92 9.57 -6.67 9.91
CA SER A 92 8.83 -6.99 11.13
C SER A 92 7.81 -8.09 10.90
N LYS A 93 7.38 -8.76 11.98
CA LYS A 93 6.46 -9.90 11.93
C LYS A 93 6.88 -10.95 10.88
N PRO A 94 8.16 -11.40 10.89
CA PRO A 94 8.60 -12.44 9.97
C PRO A 94 7.82 -13.74 10.23
N GLU A 95 7.32 -14.35 9.17
CA GLU A 95 6.62 -15.62 9.21
C GLU A 95 7.11 -16.51 8.05
N GLY A 96 6.98 -17.83 8.24
CA GLY A 96 7.46 -18.82 7.28
C GLY A 96 8.98 -18.96 7.25
N GLY A 97 9.47 -19.61 6.20
CA GLY A 97 10.87 -19.97 5.98
C GLY A 97 11.03 -20.84 4.74
N GLY A 98 12.24 -20.91 4.20
CA GLY A 98 12.56 -21.65 2.98
C GLY A 98 11.78 -21.12 1.78
N HIS A 99 10.69 -21.80 1.41
CA HIS A 99 9.97 -21.58 0.15
C HIS A 99 8.71 -20.68 0.27
N HIS A 100 8.25 -20.40 1.49
CA HIS A 100 7.16 -19.47 1.77
C HIS A 100 7.59 -18.53 2.89
N ARG A 101 7.69 -17.23 2.60
CA ARG A 101 8.17 -16.26 3.57
C ARG A 101 7.37 -14.96 3.49
N SER A 102 6.98 -14.43 4.64
CA SER A 102 6.19 -13.20 4.74
C SER A 102 6.63 -12.32 5.90
N GLY A 103 6.20 -11.06 5.84
CA GLY A 103 6.46 -10.07 6.87
C GLY A 103 6.10 -8.67 6.41
N VAL A 104 6.45 -7.67 7.22
CA VAL A 104 6.09 -6.27 6.99
C VAL A 104 7.35 -5.42 6.93
N LEU A 105 7.61 -4.83 5.76
CA LEU A 105 8.58 -3.74 5.62
C LEU A 105 7.96 -2.45 6.15
N ARG A 106 8.65 -1.79 7.08
CA ARG A 106 8.25 -0.49 7.63
C ARG A 106 9.18 0.57 7.11
N PHE A 107 8.67 1.63 6.50
CA PHE A 107 9.45 2.78 6.03
C PHE A 107 9.14 4.02 6.83
N PRO A 108 10.06 4.98 6.97
CA PRO A 108 9.72 6.27 7.56
C PRO A 108 8.68 6.99 6.68
N ALA A 109 7.73 7.70 7.29
CA ALA A 109 6.77 8.53 6.54
C ALA A 109 7.33 9.89 6.11
N LYS A 110 8.58 10.19 6.47
CA LYS A 110 9.30 11.44 6.17
C LYS A 110 10.65 11.14 5.52
N ASP A 111 11.13 12.06 4.70
CA ASP A 111 12.51 12.02 4.16
C ASP A 111 13.54 12.47 5.21
N ALA A 112 14.83 12.45 4.82
CA ALA A 112 15.94 12.84 5.68
C ALA A 112 15.90 14.33 6.12
N SER A 113 15.15 15.18 5.41
CA SER A 113 14.95 16.59 5.79
C SER A 113 13.73 16.77 6.70
N GLY A 114 13.04 15.68 7.07
CA GLY A 114 11.83 15.70 7.89
C GLY A 114 10.56 16.03 7.12
N LYS A 115 10.60 16.15 5.80
CA LYS A 115 9.42 16.44 4.98
C LYS A 115 8.60 15.16 4.76
N PRO A 116 7.26 15.20 4.87
CA PRO A 116 6.43 14.04 4.59
C PRO A 116 6.65 13.49 3.17
N LEU A 117 6.82 12.17 3.05
CA LEU A 117 6.91 11.47 1.76
C LEU A 117 5.59 11.55 0.99
N LEU A 118 4.47 11.54 1.72
CA LEU A 118 3.11 11.58 1.19
C LEU A 118 2.32 12.75 1.82
N PRO A 119 2.57 14.00 1.39
CA PRO A 119 1.76 15.13 1.83
C PRO A 119 0.28 14.89 1.47
N GLU A 120 -0.62 15.19 2.41
CA GLU A 120 -2.07 14.95 2.29
C GLU A 120 -2.48 13.49 1.95
N ARG A 121 -1.58 12.51 2.14
CA ARG A 121 -1.79 11.10 1.74
C ARG A 121 -2.09 10.92 0.23
N LYS A 122 -1.52 11.80 -0.61
CA LYS A 122 -1.69 11.78 -2.07
C LYS A 122 -0.36 11.57 -2.79
N GLY A 123 -0.44 11.08 -4.03
CA GLY A 123 0.70 10.94 -4.94
C GLY A 123 1.10 9.49 -5.18
N LYS A 124 2.23 9.32 -5.86
CA LYS A 124 2.75 8.00 -6.26
C LYS A 124 3.79 7.49 -5.28
N ILE A 125 3.64 6.23 -4.88
CA ILE A 125 4.68 5.46 -4.19
C ILE A 125 5.06 4.22 -4.98
N GLU A 126 6.35 3.87 -4.91
CA GLU A 126 6.92 2.69 -5.52
C GLU A 126 7.78 1.94 -4.51
N LEU A 127 7.36 0.75 -4.09
CA LEU A 127 8.22 -0.19 -3.38
C LEU A 127 9.05 -0.95 -4.41
N ARG A 128 10.37 -0.89 -4.26
CA ARG A 128 11.31 -1.59 -5.13
C ARG A 128 12.05 -2.64 -4.31
N ILE A 129 12.08 -3.88 -4.80
CA ILE A 129 12.77 -5.00 -4.14
C ILE A 129 13.66 -5.69 -5.16
N LYS A 130 14.97 -5.73 -4.88
CA LYS A 130 15.97 -6.36 -5.75
C LYS A 130 16.23 -7.81 -5.35
N GLY A 131 16.74 -8.61 -6.29
CA GLY A 131 17.36 -9.90 -5.96
C GLY A 131 16.41 -11.04 -5.58
N VAL A 132 15.09 -10.88 -5.72
CA VAL A 132 14.11 -11.93 -5.36
C VAL A 132 13.89 -12.88 -6.54
N GLY A 133 14.51 -14.06 -6.48
CA GLY A 133 14.44 -15.12 -7.49
C GLY A 133 15.20 -14.83 -8.79
N SER A 134 15.70 -13.60 -8.98
CA SER A 134 16.56 -13.19 -10.09
C SER A 134 17.32 -11.91 -9.71
N PRO A 135 18.42 -11.54 -10.41
CA PRO A 135 19.15 -10.29 -10.14
C PRO A 135 18.35 -9.00 -10.38
N GLY A 136 17.20 -9.08 -11.08
CA GLY A 136 16.39 -7.92 -11.45
C GLY A 136 15.63 -7.27 -10.28
N GLU A 137 15.20 -6.03 -10.50
CA GLU A 137 14.35 -5.26 -9.57
C GLU A 137 12.87 -5.51 -9.84
N ARG A 138 12.09 -5.81 -8.78
CA ARG A 138 10.61 -5.82 -8.80
C ARG A 138 10.10 -4.47 -8.32
N VAL A 139 9.09 -3.91 -8.98
CA VAL A 139 8.51 -2.61 -8.65
C VAL A 139 7.01 -2.75 -8.41
N PHE A 140 6.56 -2.35 -7.23
CA PHE A 140 5.15 -2.35 -6.83
C PHE A 140 4.72 -0.90 -6.63
N ALA A 141 3.71 -0.44 -7.37
CA ALA A 141 3.34 0.97 -7.40
C ALA A 141 1.86 1.21 -7.05
N TRP A 142 1.62 2.32 -6.35
CA TRP A 142 0.29 2.81 -6.02
C TRP A 142 0.19 4.30 -6.32
N GLU A 143 -0.90 4.69 -6.97
CA GLU A 143 -1.38 6.07 -7.03
C GLU A 143 -2.36 6.28 -5.88
N LEU A 144 -2.15 7.31 -5.06
CA LEU A 144 -2.92 7.57 -3.86
C LEU A 144 -3.87 8.78 -4.02
N PRO A 145 -5.12 8.71 -3.51
CA PRO A 145 -5.70 7.56 -2.82
C PRO A 145 -5.98 6.41 -3.81
N VAL A 146 -5.78 5.17 -3.34
CA VAL A 146 -6.17 3.98 -4.12
C VAL A 146 -7.68 3.97 -4.21
N LYS A 147 -8.20 3.87 -5.44
CA LYS A 147 -9.63 3.83 -5.74
C LYS A 147 -10.13 2.41 -5.82
#